data_AF-N6TIT0-F1
#
_entry.id   AF-N6TIT0-F1
#
_cell.length_a   1.000
_cell.length_b   1.000
_cell.length_c   1.000
_cell.angle_alpha   90.00
_cell.angle_beta   90.00
_cell.angle_gamma   90.00
#
_symmetry.space_group_name_H-M   'P 1'
#
loop_
_entity.id
_entity.type
_entity.pdbx_description
1 polymer ?
#
loop_
_entity_poly.entity_id
_entity_poly.type
_entity_poly.pdbx_seq_one_letter_code
_entity_poly.pdbx_strand_id
1 'polypeptide(L)'
;MHHLKEGRQMEMTQKVTDLLRTTFSSQFVFPALGHDDPSARKELGKMWSQWLPTDAMRTFEMGGYYIIERKTQKLQIVVLNTNLMKHDDDDENSRKQWEWLEKVLEKFKRNEETAV
;
A
#
# COMPACT_ATOMS: atom_id res chain seq x y z
N MET A 1 17.53 17.13 -6.74
CA MET A 1 17.67 15.96 -5.85
C MET A 1 18.23 14.80 -6.66
N HIS A 2 19.18 14.04 -6.12
CA HIS A 2 19.74 12.86 -6.78
C HIS A 2 18.83 11.66 -6.51
N HIS A 3 18.15 11.14 -7.54
CA HIS A 3 17.45 9.86 -7.42
C HIS A 3 18.48 8.75 -7.15
N LEU A 4 18.25 7.99 -6.08
CA LEU A 4 19.03 6.78 -5.80
C LEU A 4 18.77 5.76 -6.92
N LYS A 5 19.80 4.95 -7.24
CA LYS A 5 19.59 3.82 -8.17
C LYS A 5 18.60 2.84 -7.55
N GLU A 6 17.71 2.28 -8.36
CA GLU A 6 16.64 1.37 -7.92
C GLU A 6 17.13 0.21 -7.05
N GLY A 7 18.27 -0.41 -7.40
CA GLY A 7 18.87 -1.46 -6.57
C GLY A 7 19.25 -0.99 -5.16
N ARG A 8 19.65 0.27 -4.99
CA ARG A 8 19.98 0.84 -3.68
C ARG A 8 18.72 1.20 -2.89
N GLN A 9 17.68 1.68 -3.57
CA GLN A 9 16.36 1.87 -2.93
C GLN A 9 15.87 0.53 -2.38
N MET A 10 15.92 -0.52 -3.18
CA MET A 10 15.47 -1.86 -2.79
C MET A 10 16.26 -2.42 -1.61
N GLU A 11 17.59 -2.27 -1.61
CA GLU A 11 18.44 -2.69 -0.49
C GLU A 11 18.08 -1.94 0.80
N MET A 12 17.86 -0.62 0.72
CA MET A 12 17.49 0.19 1.88
C MET A 12 16.10 -0.18 2.41
N THR A 13 15.12 -0.34 1.53
CA THR A 13 13.77 -0.78 1.90
C THR A 13 13.80 -2.16 2.56
N GLN A 14 14.62 -3.09 2.06
CA GLN A 14 14.81 -4.41 2.69
C GLN A 14 15.39 -4.29 4.10
N LYS A 15 16.46 -3.50 4.27
CA LYS A 15 17.10 -3.31 5.60
C LYS A 15 16.14 -2.71 6.63
N VAL A 16 15.37 -1.70 6.22
CA VAL A 16 14.36 -1.08 7.10
C VAL A 16 13.25 -2.08 7.41
N THR A 17 12.78 -2.83 6.40
CA THR A 17 11.75 -3.85 6.59
C THR A 17 12.19 -4.94 7.56
N ASP A 18 13.42 -5.43 7.44
CA ASP A 18 13.97 -6.44 8.35
C ASP A 18 14.15 -5.91 9.78
N LEU A 19 14.59 -4.66 9.93
CA LEU A 19 14.69 -3.99 11.23
C LEU A 19 13.31 -3.86 11.89
N LEU A 20 12.29 -3.42 11.15
CA LEU A 20 10.93 -3.29 11.67
C LEU A 20 10.34 -4.66 12.02
N ARG A 21 10.55 -5.69 11.19
CA ARG A 21 10.10 -7.05 11.49
C ARG A 21 10.69 -7.58 12.80
N THR A 22 11.98 -7.35 13.02
CA THR A 22 12.68 -7.84 14.21
C THR A 22 12.32 -7.04 15.46
N THR A 23 12.12 -5.73 15.33
CA THR A 23 11.79 -4.84 16.45
C THR A 23 10.33 -4.97 16.88
N PHE A 24 9.42 -5.16 15.93
CA PHE A 24 7.96 -5.20 16.14
C PHE A 24 7.38 -6.55 15.76
N SER A 25 7.86 -7.62 16.39
CA SER A 25 7.52 -9.00 16.04
C SER A 25 6.05 -9.38 16.22
N SER A 26 5.24 -8.55 16.89
CA SER A 26 3.84 -8.85 17.21
C SER A 26 2.87 -7.71 16.87
N GLN A 27 3.37 -6.60 16.32
CA GLN A 27 2.53 -5.49 15.89
C GLN A 27 2.27 -5.59 14.40
N PHE A 28 1.06 -5.20 13.99
CA PHE A 28 0.73 -5.06 12.59
C PHE A 28 1.38 -3.78 12.03
N VAL A 29 2.05 -3.91 10.89
CA VAL A 29 2.63 -2.80 10.13
C VAL A 29 1.86 -2.68 8.82
N PHE A 30 1.48 -1.47 8.44
CA PHE A 30 0.74 -1.20 7.19
C PHE A 30 1.60 -0.29 6.30
N PRO A 31 2.44 -0.86 5.42
CA PRO A 31 3.35 -0.04 4.60
C PRO A 31 2.60 0.69 3.49
N ALA A 32 2.97 1.95 3.24
CA ALA A 32 2.51 2.74 2.09
C ALA A 32 3.71 3.14 1.23
N LEU A 33 3.53 3.24 -0.09
CA LEU A 33 4.60 3.63 -1.01
C LEU A 33 4.87 5.14 -0.94
N GLY A 34 6.11 5.49 -0.65
CA GLY A 34 6.67 6.83 -0.79
C GLY A 34 7.22 7.07 -2.21
N HIS A 35 7.57 8.33 -2.49
CA HIS A 35 8.12 8.72 -3.80
C HIS A 35 9.50 8.14 -4.08
N ASP A 36 10.29 7.95 -3.03
CA ASP A 36 11.66 7.44 -3.10
C ASP A 36 11.74 5.92 -2.92
N ASP A 37 10.60 5.23 -2.83
CA ASP A 37 10.57 3.77 -2.76
C ASP A 37 10.80 3.13 -4.14
N PRO A 38 11.24 1.85 -4.17
CA PRO A 38 11.41 1.11 -5.42
C PRO A 38 10.11 1.03 -6.23
N SER A 39 10.19 1.15 -7.56
CA SER A 39 9.05 0.94 -8.45
C SER A 39 8.65 -0.54 -8.60
N ALA A 40 9.54 -1.45 -8.18
CA ALA A 40 9.44 -2.90 -8.25
C ALA A 40 8.39 -3.49 -7.27
N ARG A 41 7.10 -3.20 -7.52
CA ARG A 41 5.97 -3.53 -6.62
C ARG A 41 5.80 -5.02 -6.33
N LYS A 42 6.14 -5.90 -7.27
CA LYS A 42 6.05 -7.36 -7.05
C LYS A 42 7.10 -7.82 -6.04
N GLU A 43 8.32 -7.31 -6.14
CA GLU A 43 9.37 -7.61 -5.18
C GLU A 43 9.05 -7.01 -3.80
N LEU A 44 8.54 -5.77 -3.75
CA LEU A 44 8.06 -5.17 -2.50
C LEU A 44 6.91 -5.96 -1.87
N GLY A 45 5.97 -6.46 -2.69
CA GLY A 45 4.85 -7.26 -2.22
C GLY A 45 5.32 -8.54 -1.55
N LYS A 46 6.28 -9.24 -2.17
CA LYS A 46 6.93 -10.41 -1.56
C LYS A 46 7.61 -10.06 -0.23
N MET A 47 8.33 -8.95 -0.19
CA MET A 47 9.02 -8.46 1.01
C MET A 47 8.04 -8.18 2.17
N TRP A 48 6.87 -7.60 1.85
CA TRP A 48 5.84 -7.22 2.80
C TRP A 48 4.75 -8.27 3.01
N SER A 49 4.92 -9.49 2.47
CA SER A 49 3.93 -10.57 2.52
C SER A 49 3.48 -11.00 3.92
N GLN A 50 4.33 -10.82 4.92
CA GLN A 50 3.97 -11.04 6.33
C GLN A 50 2.96 -10.01 6.88
N TRP A 51 2.89 -8.82 6.27
CA TRP A 51 2.07 -7.70 6.71
C TRP A 51 0.83 -7.50 5.83
N LEU A 52 0.91 -7.95 4.58
CA LEU A 52 -0.16 -7.83 3.59
C LEU A 52 -0.97 -9.15 3.53
N PRO A 53 -2.25 -9.14 3.92
CA PRO A 53 -3.18 -10.23 3.63
C PRO A 53 -3.23 -10.55 2.14
N THR A 54 -3.57 -11.79 1.78
CA THR A 54 -3.63 -12.25 0.39
C THR A 54 -4.43 -11.32 -0.53
N ASP A 55 -5.58 -10.84 -0.06
CA ASP A 55 -6.44 -9.94 -0.85
C ASP A 55 -5.80 -8.57 -1.07
N ALA A 56 -5.05 -8.06 -0.08
CA ALA A 56 -4.31 -6.80 -0.17
C ALA A 56 -3.10 -6.91 -1.09
N MET A 57 -2.44 -8.07 -1.14
CA MET A 57 -1.29 -8.32 -2.01
C MET A 57 -1.62 -8.04 -3.47
N ARG A 58 -2.79 -8.51 -3.92
CA ARG A 58 -3.21 -8.38 -5.32
C ARG A 58 -3.36 -6.92 -5.73
N THR A 59 -4.07 -6.09 -4.95
CA THR A 59 -4.24 -4.67 -5.30
C THR A 59 -2.94 -3.90 -5.13
N PHE A 60 -2.12 -4.27 -4.15
CA PHE A 60 -0.78 -3.70 -3.98
C PHE A 60 0.11 -3.95 -5.21
N GLU A 61 0.19 -5.18 -5.71
CA GLU A 61 0.99 -5.47 -6.91
C GLU A 61 0.45 -4.76 -8.16
N MET A 62 -0.87 -4.60 -8.27
CA MET A 62 -1.53 -3.92 -9.39
C MET A 62 -1.36 -2.41 -9.39
N GLY A 63 -1.41 -1.75 -8.22
CA GLY A 63 -1.51 -0.29 -8.11
C GLY A 63 -0.68 0.36 -6.99
N GLY A 64 -0.16 -0.42 -6.05
CA GLY A 64 0.53 0.09 -4.86
C GLY A 64 -0.41 0.53 -3.74
N TYR A 65 -1.71 0.26 -3.88
CA TYR A 65 -2.76 0.61 -2.94
C TYR A 65 -3.55 -0.63 -2.53
N TYR A 66 -4.11 -0.64 -1.32
CA TYR A 66 -4.82 -1.81 -0.78
C TYR A 66 -5.69 -1.44 0.44
N ILE A 67 -6.47 -2.43 0.91
CA ILE A 67 -7.29 -2.32 2.13
C ILE A 67 -6.85 -3.39 3.13
N ILE A 68 -6.89 -3.05 4.41
CA ILE A 68 -6.85 -4.01 5.51
C ILE A 68 -8.16 -3.96 6.27
N GLU A 69 -8.86 -5.08 6.29
CA GLU A 69 -10.12 -5.21 7.03
C GLU A 69 -9.87 -5.61 8.49
N ARG A 70 -10.29 -4.77 9.45
CA ARG A 70 -10.30 -5.12 10.88
C ARG A 70 -11.72 -5.45 11.33
N LYS A 71 -12.14 -6.68 11.01
CA LYS A 71 -13.52 -7.19 11.17
C LYS A 71 -14.12 -6.97 12.56
N THR A 72 -13.33 -7.16 13.63
CA THR A 72 -13.81 -7.00 15.01
C THR A 72 -14.14 -5.56 15.40
N GLN A 73 -13.65 -4.58 14.63
CA GLN A 73 -13.80 -3.15 14.92
C GLN A 73 -14.64 -2.41 13.88
N LYS A 74 -15.18 -3.10 12.87
CA LYS A 74 -15.78 -2.47 11.66
C LYS A 74 -14.90 -1.35 11.09
N LEU A 75 -13.58 -1.51 11.21
CA LEU A 75 -12.59 -0.53 10.81
C LEU A 75 -11.87 -1.03 9.56
N GLN A 76 -11.74 -0.14 8.59
CA GLN A 76 -11.16 -0.39 7.29
C GLN A 76 -9.97 0.55 7.12
N ILE A 77 -8.78 0.01 6.94
CA ILE A 77 -7.58 0.83 6.71
C ILE A 77 -7.38 0.90 5.21
N VAL A 78 -7.41 2.10 4.64
CA VAL A 78 -7.26 2.34 3.21
C VAL A 78 -5.86 2.91 2.95
N VAL A 79 -5.01 2.12 2.31
CA VAL A 79 -3.65 2.54 1.96
C VAL A 79 -3.63 2.95 0.50
N LEU A 80 -3.40 4.24 0.25
CA LEU A 80 -3.33 4.82 -1.09
C LEU A 80 -1.90 4.92 -1.59
N ASN A 81 -1.71 4.80 -2.90
CA ASN A 81 -0.47 5.18 -3.57
C ASN A 81 -0.60 6.61 -4.10
N THR A 82 -0.31 7.59 -3.25
CA THR A 82 -0.44 9.01 -3.62
C THR A 82 0.62 9.46 -4.63
N ASN A 83 1.61 8.61 -4.97
CA ASN A 83 2.54 8.91 -6.05
C ASN A 83 1.84 8.97 -7.41
N LEU A 84 0.74 8.21 -7.59
CA LEU A 84 -0.06 8.26 -8.82
C LEU A 84 -0.69 9.65 -8.99
N MET A 85 -1.17 10.24 -7.91
CA MET A 85 -1.87 11.52 -7.89
C MET A 85 -0.99 12.76 -8.15
N LYS A 86 0.30 12.58 -8.42
CA LYS A 86 1.23 13.69 -8.72
C LYS A 86 1.24 14.08 -10.20
N HIS A 87 0.68 13.24 -11.07
CA HIS A 87 0.56 13.48 -12.50
C HIS A 87 -0.85 13.97 -12.84
N ASP A 88 -1.03 14.60 -14.00
CA ASP A 88 -2.32 15.11 -14.47
C ASP A 88 -3.46 14.09 -14.33
N ASP A 89 -4.69 14.59 -14.19
CA ASP A 89 -5.92 13.80 -14.03
C ASP A 89 -6.15 12.76 -15.15
N ASP A 90 -5.39 12.85 -16.25
CA ASP A 90 -5.40 11.92 -17.39
C ASP A 90 -4.53 10.65 -17.18
N ASP A 91 -3.81 10.49 -16.07
CA ASP A 91 -3.09 9.24 -15.79
C ASP A 91 -4.07 8.08 -15.51
N GLU A 92 -3.98 7.04 -16.34
CA GLU A 92 -4.87 5.88 -16.26
C GLU A 92 -4.78 5.17 -14.90
N ASN A 93 -3.59 5.16 -14.27
CA ASN A 93 -3.41 4.49 -12.98
C ASN A 93 -4.03 5.32 -11.85
N SER A 94 -3.91 6.64 -11.88
CA SER A 94 -4.63 7.55 -10.98
C SER A 94 -6.14 7.34 -11.07
N ARG A 95 -6.70 7.32 -12.29
CA ARG A 95 -8.13 7.07 -12.49
C ARG A 95 -8.57 5.70 -11.94
N LYS A 96 -7.78 4.65 -12.18
CA LYS A 96 -8.05 3.30 -11.64
C LYS A 96 -8.05 3.29 -10.11
N GLN A 97 -7.15 4.02 -9.46
CA GLN A 97 -7.14 4.13 -8.00
C GLN A 97 -8.37 4.89 -7.49
N TRP A 98 -8.77 5.98 -8.15
CA TRP A 98 -9.96 6.74 -7.78
C TRP A 98 -11.24 5.92 -7.92
N GLU A 99 -11.46 5.28 -9.07
CA GLU A 99 -12.62 4.41 -9.29
C GLU A 99 -12.67 3.23 -8.30
N TRP A 100 -11.50 2.70 -7.93
CA TRP A 100 -11.41 1.68 -6.89
C TRP A 100 -11.79 2.23 -5.51
N LEU A 101 -11.28 3.40 -5.14
CA LEU A 101 -11.53 4.03 -3.85
C LEU A 101 -13.02 4.37 -3.69
N GLU A 102 -13.66 4.94 -4.71
CA GLU A 102 -15.09 5.26 -4.67
C GLU A 102 -15.94 4.00 -4.40
N LYS A 103 -15.71 2.91 -5.15
CA LYS A 103 -16.42 1.63 -4.96
C LYS A 103 -16.25 1.07 -3.55
N VAL A 104 -15.05 1.23 -3.00
CA VAL A 104 -14.70 0.76 -1.66
C VAL A 104 -15.40 1.62 -0.59
N LEU A 105 -15.37 2.94 -0.70
CA LEU A 105 -16.03 3.85 0.22
C LEU A 105 -17.56 3.68 0.19
N GLU A 106 -18.15 3.44 -0.99
CA GLU A 106 -19.56 3.07 -1.11
C GLU A 106 -19.89 1.77 -0.39
N LYS A 107 -19.03 0.74 -0.51
CA LYS A 107 -19.17 -0.51 0.25
C LYS A 107 -19.15 -0.25 1.75
N PHE A 108 -18.18 0.53 2.24
CA PHE A 108 -18.06 0.84 3.66
C PHE A 108 -19.28 1.59 4.19
N LYS A 109 -19.77 2.58 3.42
CA LYS A 109 -21.00 3.31 3.74
C LYS A 109 -22.21 2.39 3.86
N ARG A 110 -22.40 1.44 2.92
CA ARG A 110 -23.51 0.47 2.98
C ARG A 110 -23.41 -0.49 4.17
N ASN A 111 -22.18 -0.80 4.59
CA ASN A 111 -21.91 -1.76 5.68
C ASN A 111 -21.80 -1.10 7.06
N GLU A 112 -21.94 0.22 7.15
CA GLU A 112 -21.70 1.01 8.37
C GLU A 112 -20.29 0.78 8.94
N GLU A 113 -19.29 0.73 8.05
CA GLU A 113 -17.88 0.59 8.39
C GLU A 113 -17.20 1.95 8.40
N THR A 114 -16.19 2.11 9.27
CA THR A 114 -15.37 3.33 9.35
C THR A 114 -14.06 3.13 8.59
N ALA A 115 -13.66 4.11 7.80
CA ALA A 115 -12.38 4.12 7.09
C ALA A 115 -11.36 5.05 7.75
N VAL A 116 -10.09 4.64 7.77
CA VAL A 116 -8.91 5.45 8.13
C VAL A 116 -7.90 5.43 7.00
#